data_AF-A0A940BCY5-F1
#
_entry.id   AF-A0A940BCY5-F1
#
_cell.length_a   1.000
_cell.length_b   1.000
_cell.length_c   1.000
_cell.angle_alpha   90.00
_cell.angle_beta   90.00
_cell.angle_gamma   90.00
#
_symmetry.space_group_name_H-M   'P 1'
#
loop_
_entity.id
_entity.type
_entity.pdbx_description
1 polymer ?
#
loop_
_entity_poly.entity_id
_entity_poly.type
_entity_poly.pdbx_seq_one_letter_code
_entity_poly.pdbx_strand_id
1 'polypeptide(L)'
;MKRFSLFLTSVLLFCLFTGCCAKNPAPAGKDAPQQTTDASGVRLSNDASGFVLVGEAVPDAILEIRYYSTYNFVGDRIDGYEQPVALLTKEAATALKAVSDELIQKGYRLKIYDAYRPQKAVTHFMNWALDAKDTRMKAYFYPELAKDTLFPQGYIAEHSGHSRGSTVDLTLFDMKTEKEVDMGG
;
A
#
# COMPACT_ATOMS: atom_id res chain seq x y z
N MET A 1 12.13 -59.11 28.87
CA MET A 1 12.16 -60.43 28.21
C MET A 1 11.28 -60.32 26.97
N LYS A 2 11.68 -60.54 25.71
CA LYS A 2 12.80 -61.23 25.10
C LYS A 2 13.29 -60.44 23.88
N ARG A 3 14.61 -60.46 23.68
CA ARG A 3 15.33 -60.13 22.45
C ARG A 3 15.05 -61.22 21.40
N PHE A 4 15.03 -60.89 20.12
CA PHE A 4 15.49 -61.83 19.09
C PHE A 4 16.22 -61.10 17.96
N SER A 5 17.36 -61.68 17.62
CA SER A 5 18.40 -61.18 16.73
C SER A 5 18.27 -61.80 15.33
N LEU A 6 18.72 -61.03 14.34
CA LEU A 6 19.52 -61.43 13.16
C LEU A 6 18.88 -62.38 12.13
N PHE A 7 18.83 -61.97 10.86
CA PHE A 7 19.53 -62.67 9.78
C PHE A 7 19.85 -61.75 8.60
N LEU A 8 21.02 -62.00 8.07
CA LEU A 8 21.80 -61.31 7.05
C LEU A 8 21.58 -62.01 5.71
N THR A 9 21.22 -61.31 4.63
CA THR A 9 21.59 -61.71 3.26
C THR A 9 21.81 -60.50 2.37
N SER A 10 23.06 -60.38 1.95
CA SER A 10 23.60 -59.47 0.93
C SER A 10 23.05 -59.82 -0.46
N VAL A 11 22.64 -58.82 -1.22
CA VAL A 11 22.66 -58.86 -2.69
C VAL A 11 23.33 -57.58 -3.17
N LEU A 12 24.57 -57.73 -3.61
CA LEU A 12 25.34 -56.79 -4.41
C LEU A 12 24.59 -56.58 -5.75
N LEU A 13 24.21 -55.35 -6.09
CA LEU A 13 23.94 -54.98 -7.47
C LEU A 13 24.80 -53.78 -7.86
N PHE A 14 25.74 -54.08 -8.75
CA PHE A 14 26.70 -53.18 -9.35
C PHE A 14 25.97 -52.38 -10.45
N CYS A 15 25.67 -51.10 -10.21
CA CYS A 15 25.27 -50.18 -11.28
C CYS A 15 26.34 -49.09 -11.41
N LEU A 16 27.21 -49.27 -12.40
CA LEU A 16 28.07 -48.22 -12.95
C LEU A 16 27.19 -47.18 -13.64
N PHE A 17 26.95 -46.04 -12.98
CA PHE A 17 26.56 -44.82 -13.68
C PHE A 17 27.73 -43.85 -13.65
N THR A 18 28.38 -43.72 -14.80
CA THR A 18 29.26 -42.63 -15.18
C THR A 18 28.45 -41.32 -15.22
N GLY A 19 28.29 -40.69 -14.05
CA GLY A 19 27.73 -39.35 -13.92
C GLY A 19 28.82 -38.30 -14.11
N CYS A 20 28.79 -37.61 -15.26
CA CYS A 20 29.54 -36.37 -15.48
C CYS A 20 29.25 -35.37 -14.36
N CYS A 21 30.26 -34.99 -13.59
CA CYS A 21 30.22 -33.85 -12.67
C CYS A 21 30.18 -32.54 -13.49
N ALA A 22 29.01 -32.14 -13.96
CA ALA A 22 28.75 -30.76 -14.36
C ALA A 22 28.40 -29.96 -13.09
N LYS A 23 29.33 -29.11 -12.65
CA LYS A 23 29.05 -28.08 -11.63
C LYS A 23 27.95 -27.18 -12.19
N ASN A 24 26.75 -27.25 -11.62
CA ASN A 24 25.74 -26.23 -11.87
C ASN A 24 26.27 -24.90 -11.30
N PRO A 25 26.36 -23.82 -12.09
CA PRO A 25 26.59 -22.50 -11.52
C PRO A 25 25.37 -22.13 -10.68
N ALA A 26 25.61 -21.52 -9.52
CA ALA A 26 24.56 -20.97 -8.68
C ALA A 26 23.66 -20.02 -9.49
N PRO A 27 22.34 -19.99 -9.25
CA PRO A 27 21.47 -19.04 -9.94
C PRO A 27 21.91 -17.62 -9.58
N ALA A 28 22.27 -16.84 -10.61
CA ALA A 28 22.52 -15.42 -10.49
C ALA A 28 21.26 -14.71 -9.92
N GLY A 29 21.47 -13.83 -8.95
CA GLY A 29 20.41 -13.12 -8.23
C GLY A 29 19.48 -12.35 -9.17
N LYS A 30 18.18 -12.41 -8.86
CA LYS A 30 17.09 -11.75 -9.61
C LYS A 30 16.59 -10.47 -8.92
N ASP A 31 17.43 -9.74 -8.20
CA ASP A 31 17.01 -8.57 -7.43
C ASP A 31 17.71 -7.27 -7.87
N ALA A 32 17.95 -7.10 -9.17
CA ALA A 32 18.28 -5.78 -9.70
C ALA A 32 16.97 -5.02 -9.99
N PRO A 33 16.77 -3.78 -9.51
CA PRO A 33 15.59 -2.98 -9.84
C PRO A 33 15.45 -2.86 -11.36
N GLN A 34 14.42 -3.51 -11.92
CA GLN A 34 14.11 -3.39 -13.34
C GLN A 34 13.55 -1.99 -13.59
N GLN A 35 14.34 -1.16 -14.27
CA GLN A 35 13.89 0.14 -14.78
C GLN A 35 13.10 -0.11 -16.06
N THR A 36 11.80 0.22 -16.05
CA THR A 36 10.96 0.19 -17.25
C THR A 36 10.63 1.62 -17.65
N THR A 37 10.76 1.96 -18.92
CA THR A 37 10.33 3.26 -19.44
C THR A 37 8.89 3.16 -19.89
N ASP A 38 8.03 4.04 -19.40
CA ASP A 38 6.67 4.14 -19.94
C ASP A 38 6.64 4.85 -21.30
N ALA A 39 5.47 4.87 -21.94
CA ALA A 39 5.25 5.50 -23.24
C ALA A 39 5.53 7.02 -23.27
N SER A 40 5.67 7.65 -22.09
CA SER A 40 6.00 9.07 -21.93
C SER A 40 7.49 9.34 -21.67
N GLY A 41 8.31 8.28 -21.62
CA GLY A 41 9.75 8.38 -21.38
C GLY A 41 10.13 8.48 -19.91
N VAL A 42 9.18 8.31 -18.98
CA VAL A 42 9.46 8.29 -17.54
C VAL A 42 10.08 6.94 -17.18
N ARG A 43 11.23 6.98 -16.49
CA ARG A 43 11.83 5.79 -15.90
C ARG A 43 11.03 5.38 -14.66
N LEU A 44 10.23 4.33 -14.80
CA LEU A 44 9.59 3.65 -13.70
C LEU A 44 10.65 2.81 -12.98
N SER A 45 10.63 2.89 -11.66
CA SER A 45 11.47 2.08 -10.79
C SER A 45 10.58 1.19 -9.96
N ASN A 46 10.94 -0.10 -9.87
CA ASN A 46 10.35 -1.02 -8.90
C ASN A 46 11.05 -0.93 -7.52
N ASP A 47 11.95 0.04 -7.36
CA ASP A 47 12.63 0.29 -6.09
C ASP A 47 11.70 0.99 -5.10
N ALA A 48 11.15 0.20 -4.17
CA ALA A 48 10.36 0.70 -3.05
C ALA A 48 11.21 0.95 -1.79
N SER A 49 12.54 0.84 -1.84
CA SER A 49 13.41 0.91 -0.65
C SER A 49 13.38 2.27 0.07
N GLY A 50 12.94 3.34 -0.62
CA GLY A 50 12.71 4.67 -0.05
C GLY A 50 11.41 4.80 0.75
N PHE A 51 10.53 3.79 0.71
CA PHE A 51 9.23 3.77 1.37
C PHE A 51 9.23 2.87 2.60
N VAL A 52 8.27 3.12 3.49
CA VAL A 52 7.98 2.30 4.67
C VAL A 52 6.47 2.16 4.85
N LEU A 53 6.05 1.08 5.50
CA LEU A 53 4.68 0.92 5.98
C LEU A 53 4.44 1.85 7.15
N VAL A 54 3.39 2.66 7.07
CA VAL A 54 3.03 3.60 8.14
C VAL A 54 2.67 2.85 9.42
N GLY A 55 2.03 1.69 9.33
CA GLY A 55 1.70 0.87 10.50
C GLY A 55 2.92 0.33 11.25
N GLU A 56 4.09 0.25 10.59
CA GLU A 56 5.35 -0.11 11.24
C GLU A 56 6.07 1.11 11.82
N ALA A 57 6.10 2.21 11.06
CA ALA A 57 6.80 3.43 11.45
C ALA A 57 6.05 4.26 12.52
N VAL A 58 4.71 4.23 12.49
CA VAL A 58 3.80 4.97 13.37
C VAL A 58 2.71 4.01 13.89
N PRO A 59 3.07 3.08 14.80
CA PRO A 59 2.19 1.98 15.21
C PRO A 59 0.92 2.42 15.96
N ASP A 60 0.91 3.62 16.51
CA ASP A 60 -0.24 4.24 17.17
C ASP A 60 -1.26 4.85 16.17
N ALA A 61 -0.93 4.92 14.88
CA ALA A 61 -1.84 5.46 13.88
C ALA A 61 -2.98 4.48 13.56
N ILE A 62 -4.20 5.00 13.51
CA ILE A 62 -5.38 4.25 13.07
C ILE A 62 -5.44 4.32 11.55
N LEU A 63 -5.42 3.18 10.86
CA LEU A 63 -5.50 3.13 9.41
C LEU A 63 -6.94 2.83 8.96
N GLU A 64 -7.56 3.78 8.28
CA GLU A 64 -8.86 3.64 7.63
C GLU A 64 -8.71 3.98 6.14
N ILE A 65 -7.92 3.16 5.45
CA ILE A 65 -7.51 3.40 4.06
C ILE A 65 -8.72 3.38 3.13
N ARG A 66 -9.25 4.57 2.83
CA ARG A 66 -10.57 4.75 2.19
C ARG A 66 -10.64 4.04 0.84
N TYR A 67 -9.59 4.19 0.05
CA TYR A 67 -9.52 3.69 -1.32
C TYR A 67 -9.28 2.17 -1.43
N TYR A 68 -8.93 1.49 -0.32
CA TYR A 68 -8.97 0.03 -0.24
C TYR A 68 -10.42 -0.48 -0.06
N SER A 69 -11.27 0.29 0.61
CA SER A 69 -12.67 -0.03 0.83
C SER A 69 -13.57 0.52 -0.29
N THR A 70 -14.86 0.16 -0.27
CA THR A 70 -15.88 0.78 -1.12
C THR A 70 -16.40 2.10 -0.55
N TYR A 71 -16.05 2.45 0.69
CA TYR A 71 -16.47 3.70 1.32
C TYR A 71 -15.50 4.83 0.98
N ASN A 72 -15.64 5.34 -0.25
CA ASN A 72 -14.94 6.50 -0.79
C ASN A 72 -15.85 7.18 -1.84
N PHE A 73 -15.42 8.30 -2.42
CA PHE A 73 -16.26 9.10 -3.33
C PHE A 73 -16.62 8.39 -4.66
N VAL A 74 -15.90 7.34 -5.04
CA VAL A 74 -16.21 6.52 -6.23
C VAL A 74 -17.26 5.47 -5.90
N GLY A 75 -17.20 4.89 -4.69
CA GLY A 75 -18.10 3.81 -4.25
C GLY A 75 -17.60 2.40 -4.56
N ASP A 76 -16.41 2.30 -5.15
CA ASP A 76 -15.73 1.05 -5.49
C ASP A 76 -14.30 1.06 -4.93
N ARG A 77 -13.69 -0.12 -4.81
CA ARG A 77 -12.28 -0.21 -4.45
C ARG A 77 -11.43 0.32 -5.59
N ILE A 78 -10.44 1.15 -5.25
CA ILE A 78 -9.64 1.88 -6.23
C ILE A 78 -8.44 1.06 -6.69
N ASP A 79 -8.12 1.16 -7.97
CA ASP A 79 -7.01 0.44 -8.59
C ASP A 79 -5.68 0.77 -7.91
N GLY A 80 -4.95 -0.26 -7.53
CA GLY A 80 -3.65 -0.15 -6.86
C GLY A 80 -3.71 -0.10 -5.33
N TYR A 81 -4.89 0.06 -4.72
CA TYR A 81 -5.06 -0.16 -3.28
C TYR A 81 -5.29 -1.64 -3.01
N GLU A 82 -4.21 -2.42 -3.05
CA GLU A 82 -4.24 -3.90 -2.99
C GLU A 82 -4.34 -4.46 -1.55
N GLN A 83 -4.03 -3.63 -0.55
CA GLN A 83 -4.09 -3.96 0.88
C GLN A 83 -4.53 -2.73 1.69
N PRO A 84 -5.09 -2.90 2.90
CA PRO A 84 -5.51 -1.79 3.77
C PRO A 84 -4.30 -1.17 4.50
N VAL A 85 -3.26 -0.82 3.76
CA VAL A 85 -2.00 -0.28 4.29
C VAL A 85 -1.73 1.11 3.73
N ALA A 86 -0.99 1.92 4.48
CA ALA A 86 -0.45 3.19 4.03
C ALA A 86 1.06 3.08 3.86
N LEU A 87 1.57 3.68 2.78
CA LEU A 87 3.00 3.80 2.50
C LEU A 87 3.38 5.27 2.50
N LEU A 88 4.53 5.59 3.08
CA LEU A 88 5.15 6.92 3.02
C LEU A 88 6.63 6.79 2.72
N THR A 89 7.24 7.85 2.22
CA THR A 89 8.70 7.95 2.23
C THR A 89 9.22 7.88 3.66
N LYS A 90 10.43 7.36 3.85
CA LYS A 90 11.07 7.28 5.18
C LYS A 90 11.10 8.62 5.90
N GLU A 91 11.38 9.70 5.16
CA GLU A 91 11.43 11.06 5.69
C GLU A 91 10.06 11.51 6.18
N ALA A 92 9.02 11.37 5.36
CA ALA A 92 7.66 11.74 5.76
C ALA A 92 7.14 10.90 6.93
N ALA A 93 7.44 9.60 6.96
CA ALA A 93 7.07 8.73 8.07
C ALA A 93 7.77 9.14 9.38
N THR A 94 9.02 9.58 9.32
CA THR A 94 9.78 10.07 10.48
C THR A 94 9.14 11.35 11.04
N ALA A 95 8.78 12.30 10.16
CA ALA A 95 8.09 13.52 10.57
C ALA A 95 6.70 13.22 11.16
N LEU A 96 5.95 12.31 10.53
CA LEU A 96 4.63 11.89 11.01
C LEU A 96 4.70 11.22 12.39
N LYS A 97 5.74 10.42 12.64
CA LYS A 97 5.97 9.81 13.96
C LYS A 97 6.16 10.86 15.05
N ALA A 98 6.94 11.91 14.79
CA ALA A 98 7.13 12.99 15.76
C ALA A 98 5.80 13.70 16.09
N VAL A 99 4.99 13.99 15.08
CA VAL A 99 3.65 14.57 15.27
C VAL A 99 2.75 13.61 16.07
N SER A 100 2.78 12.32 15.75
CA SER A 100 2.04 11.29 16.50
C SER A 100 2.43 11.31 17.98
N ASP A 101 3.73 11.35 18.28
CA ASP A 101 4.24 11.32 19.67
C ASP A 101 3.76 12.52 20.49
N GLU A 102 3.71 13.71 19.89
CA GLU A 102 3.16 14.90 20.54
C GLU A 102 1.65 14.80 20.78
N LEU A 103 0.89 14.29 19.80
CA LEU A 103 -0.56 14.16 19.88
C LEU A 103 -0.99 13.12 20.91
N ILE A 104 -0.21 12.04 21.06
CA ILE A 104 -0.44 11.00 22.08
C ILE A 104 -0.47 11.63 23.48
N GLN A 105 0.45 12.55 23.79
CA GLN A 105 0.49 13.24 25.09
C GLN A 105 -0.73 14.14 25.32
N LYS A 106 -1.41 14.55 24.25
CA LYS A 106 -2.62 15.38 24.30
C LYS A 106 -3.92 14.55 24.31
N GLY A 107 -3.81 13.21 24.32
CA GLY A 107 -4.97 12.31 24.31
C GLY A 107 -5.54 12.05 22.91
N TYR A 108 -4.78 12.35 21.85
CA TYR A 108 -5.20 12.10 20.47
C TYR A 108 -4.41 10.96 19.82
N ARG A 109 -4.97 10.43 18.74
CA ARG A 109 -4.28 9.58 17.77
C ARG A 109 -4.49 10.13 16.36
N LEU A 110 -3.55 9.84 15.48
CA LEU A 110 -3.72 10.10 14.05
C LEU A 110 -4.61 9.01 13.46
N LYS A 111 -5.61 9.41 12.67
CA LYS A 111 -6.38 8.50 11.84
C LYS A 111 -6.15 8.83 10.38
N ILE A 112 -5.61 7.89 9.62
CA ILE A 112 -5.11 8.09 8.26
C ILE A 112 -6.07 7.46 7.25
N TYR A 113 -6.45 8.27 6.26
CA TYR A 113 -7.37 7.90 5.19
C TYR A 113 -6.67 7.57 3.88
N ASP A 114 -5.57 8.28 3.59
CA ASP A 114 -4.73 8.03 2.42
C ASP A 114 -3.29 8.49 2.64
N ALA A 115 -2.35 7.90 1.90
CA ALA A 115 -0.93 8.25 1.90
C ALA A 115 -0.38 8.15 0.47
N TYR A 116 0.66 7.37 0.20
CA TYR A 116 1.07 7.11 -1.18
C TYR A 116 -0.08 6.58 -2.04
N ARG A 117 -0.34 7.27 -3.15
CA ARG A 117 -1.37 6.93 -4.13
C ARG A 117 -0.72 6.54 -5.45
N PRO A 118 -0.86 5.29 -5.92
CA PRO A 118 -0.26 4.89 -7.19
C PRO A 118 -0.96 5.60 -8.36
N GLN A 119 -0.24 5.85 -9.46
CA GLN A 119 -0.81 6.56 -10.62
C GLN A 119 -2.07 5.86 -11.19
N LYS A 120 -2.15 4.53 -11.13
CA LYS A 120 -3.37 3.77 -11.50
C LYS A 120 -4.61 4.19 -10.72
N ALA A 121 -4.48 4.57 -9.45
CA ALA A 121 -5.59 5.11 -8.67
C ALA A 121 -6.05 6.47 -9.20
N VAL A 122 -5.11 7.33 -9.58
CA VAL A 122 -5.41 8.62 -10.20
C VAL A 122 -6.12 8.42 -11.54
N THR A 123 -5.65 7.49 -12.38
CA THR A 123 -6.33 7.11 -13.61
C THR A 123 -7.76 6.60 -13.36
N HIS A 124 -7.97 5.78 -12.33
CA HIS A 124 -9.32 5.33 -11.93
C HIS A 124 -10.20 6.54 -11.57
N PHE A 125 -9.71 7.50 -10.77
CA PHE A 125 -10.45 8.73 -10.45
C PHE A 125 -10.83 9.54 -11.68
N MET A 126 -9.92 9.67 -12.65
CA MET A 126 -10.20 10.35 -13.91
C MET A 126 -11.29 9.62 -14.72
N ASN A 127 -11.22 8.29 -14.81
CA ASN A 127 -12.22 7.50 -15.52
C ASN A 127 -13.61 7.61 -14.87
N TRP A 128 -13.68 7.50 -13.54
CA TRP A 128 -14.92 7.72 -12.80
C TRP A 128 -15.51 9.10 -13.06
N ALA A 129 -14.66 10.11 -13.14
CA ALA A 129 -15.10 11.48 -13.35
C ALA A 129 -15.69 11.76 -14.74
N LEU A 130 -15.16 11.08 -15.76
CA LEU A 130 -15.69 11.17 -17.12
C LEU A 130 -17.11 10.57 -17.22
N ASP A 131 -17.49 9.68 -16.31
CA ASP A 131 -18.87 9.24 -16.16
C ASP A 131 -19.68 10.20 -15.27
N ALA A 132 -20.22 11.26 -15.87
CA ALA A 132 -21.03 12.25 -15.15
C ALA A 132 -22.27 11.67 -14.42
N LYS A 133 -22.73 10.46 -14.79
CA LYS A 133 -23.92 9.83 -14.18
C LYS A 133 -23.61 9.10 -12.88
N ASP A 134 -22.35 8.66 -12.71
CA ASP A 134 -21.96 7.98 -11.49
C ASP A 134 -21.85 8.96 -10.31
N THR A 135 -22.96 9.07 -9.58
CA THR A 135 -23.13 9.98 -8.42
C THR A 135 -23.54 9.22 -7.16
N ARG A 136 -23.30 7.91 -7.12
CA ARG A 136 -23.74 6.99 -6.05
C ARG A 136 -23.36 7.48 -4.65
N MET A 137 -22.16 8.05 -4.52
CA MET A 137 -21.58 8.46 -3.24
C MET A 137 -21.70 9.97 -2.95
N LYS A 138 -22.42 10.71 -3.80
CA LYS A 138 -22.59 12.17 -3.68
C LYS A 138 -23.07 12.59 -2.31
N ALA A 139 -24.11 11.96 -1.79
CA ALA A 139 -24.73 12.32 -0.51
C ALA A 139 -23.77 12.24 0.69
N TYR A 140 -22.70 11.46 0.57
CA TYR A 140 -21.73 11.24 1.65
C TYR A 140 -20.46 12.08 1.51
N PHE A 141 -19.96 12.28 0.28
CA PHE A 141 -18.62 12.85 0.06
C PHE A 141 -18.63 14.23 -0.60
N TYR A 142 -19.70 14.59 -1.30
CA TYR A 142 -19.79 15.88 -2.00
C TYR A 142 -21.25 16.34 -2.14
N PRO A 143 -22.04 16.39 -1.04
CA PRO A 143 -23.48 16.59 -1.10
C PRO A 143 -23.87 17.92 -1.76
N GLU A 144 -23.11 18.97 -1.45
CA GLU A 144 -23.36 20.34 -1.92
C GLU A 144 -22.71 20.66 -3.26
N LEU A 145 -21.87 19.77 -3.80
CA LEU A 145 -21.12 20.01 -5.04
C LEU A 145 -21.74 19.27 -6.22
N ALA A 146 -21.68 19.91 -7.39
CA ALA A 146 -21.95 19.23 -8.64
C ALA A 146 -20.68 18.47 -9.07
N LYS A 147 -20.84 17.29 -9.69
CA LYS A 147 -19.68 16.42 -10.00
C LYS A 147 -18.74 17.08 -11.00
N ASP A 148 -19.28 17.84 -11.95
CA ASP A 148 -18.54 18.62 -12.94
C ASP A 148 -17.71 19.76 -12.32
N THR A 149 -17.99 20.17 -11.08
CA THR A 149 -17.18 21.18 -10.37
C THR A 149 -15.99 20.60 -9.62
N LEU A 150 -15.91 19.27 -9.43
CA LEU A 150 -14.82 18.65 -8.67
C LEU A 150 -13.44 18.86 -9.33
N PHE A 151 -13.40 19.02 -10.65
CA PHE A 151 -12.16 19.24 -11.42
C PHE A 151 -11.73 20.70 -11.46
N PRO A 152 -12.59 21.66 -11.89
CA PRO A 152 -12.23 23.08 -11.90
C PRO A 152 -11.82 23.61 -10.53
N GLN A 153 -12.37 23.03 -9.45
CA GLN A 153 -12.06 23.43 -8.08
C GLN A 153 -10.87 22.67 -7.47
N GLY A 154 -10.26 21.74 -8.22
CA GLY A 154 -9.02 21.06 -7.82
C GLY A 154 -9.19 19.93 -6.79
N TYR A 155 -10.41 19.46 -6.53
CA TYR A 155 -10.63 18.29 -5.65
C TYR A 155 -10.11 16.99 -6.28
N ILE A 156 -10.13 16.90 -7.61
CA ILE A 156 -9.52 15.79 -8.36
C ILE A 156 -8.55 16.37 -9.37
N ALA A 157 -7.30 15.88 -9.33
CA ALA A 157 -6.22 16.31 -10.19
C ALA A 157 -5.60 15.12 -10.93
N GLU A 158 -5.25 15.33 -12.20
CA GLU A 158 -4.56 14.34 -13.04
C GLU A 158 -3.16 13.99 -12.51
N HIS A 159 -2.56 14.90 -11.75
CA HIS A 159 -1.31 14.71 -11.03
C HIS A 159 -1.53 14.93 -9.54
N SER A 160 -1.37 13.87 -8.75
CA SER A 160 -1.55 13.93 -7.31
C SER A 160 -0.21 14.09 -6.57
N GLY A 161 -0.18 14.99 -5.59
CA GLY A 161 0.95 15.09 -4.66
C GLY A 161 1.23 13.78 -3.91
N HIS A 162 0.19 12.98 -3.67
CA HIS A 162 0.26 11.66 -3.05
C HIS A 162 1.12 10.67 -3.83
N SER A 163 1.19 10.79 -5.16
CA SER A 163 2.02 9.90 -5.99
C SER A 163 3.52 10.03 -5.70
N ARG A 164 3.95 11.11 -5.01
CA ARG A 164 5.33 11.29 -4.54
C ARG A 164 5.64 10.61 -3.21
N GLY A 165 4.60 10.18 -2.46
CA GLY A 165 4.78 9.43 -1.21
C GLY A 165 5.04 10.25 0.06
N SER A 166 4.96 11.59 0.00
CA SER A 166 5.16 12.47 1.16
C SER A 166 3.93 13.33 1.46
N THR A 167 2.74 12.86 1.09
CA THR A 167 1.44 13.49 1.37
C THR A 167 0.57 12.50 2.10
N VAL A 168 -0.21 12.96 3.08
CA VAL A 168 -1.07 12.14 3.91
C VAL A 168 -2.40 12.87 4.14
N ASP A 169 -3.50 12.15 3.99
CA ASP A 169 -4.85 12.59 4.36
C ASP A 169 -5.18 11.98 5.72
N LEU A 170 -5.48 12.82 6.71
CA LEU A 170 -5.70 12.37 8.08
C LEU A 170 -6.68 13.25 8.85
N THR A 171 -7.15 12.72 9.96
CA THR A 171 -7.82 13.47 11.04
C THR A 171 -7.21 13.13 12.39
N LEU A 172 -7.70 13.78 13.44
CA LEU A 172 -7.44 13.43 14.82
C LEU A 172 -8.56 12.55 15.37
N PHE A 173 -8.20 11.51 16.11
CA PHE A 173 -9.10 10.70 16.89
C PHE A 173 -8.90 11.02 18.38
N ASP A 174 -9.95 11.48 19.05
CA ASP A 174 -9.95 11.78 20.47
C ASP A 174 -10.15 10.49 21.27
N MET A 175 -9.13 10.10 22.04
CA MET A 175 -9.16 8.88 22.84
C MET A 175 -10.11 8.96 24.04
N LYS A 176 -10.53 10.16 24.45
CA LYS A 176 -11.47 10.34 25.55
C LYS A 176 -12.91 10.16 25.08
N THR A 177 -13.24 10.70 23.92
CA THR A 177 -14.61 10.66 23.37
C THR A 177 -14.83 9.49 22.41
N GLU A 178 -13.76 8.81 22.00
CA GLU A 178 -13.74 7.72 21.03
C GLU A 178 -14.33 8.14 19.68
N LYS A 179 -14.06 9.39 19.28
CA LYS A 179 -14.61 10.01 18.07
C LYS A 179 -13.52 10.74 17.31
N GLU A 180 -13.76 10.88 16.01
CA GLU A 180 -13.01 11.81 15.18
C GLU A 180 -13.27 13.25 15.64
N VAL A 181 -12.22 14.07 15.66
CA VAL A 181 -12.34 15.50 15.92
C VAL A 181 -13.03 16.15 14.73
N ASP A 182 -13.96 17.06 15.01
CA ASP A 182 -14.61 17.87 13.99
C ASP A 182 -13.60 18.81 13.34
N MET A 183 -13.33 18.58 12.05
CA MET A 183 -12.43 19.39 11.24
C MET A 183 -13.17 20.42 10.37
N GLY A 184 -14.49 20.56 10.54
CA GLY A 184 -15.32 21.58 9.88
C GLY A 184 -15.75 21.27 8.44
N GLY A 185 -15.74 19.99 8.05
CA GLY A 185 -16.09 19.52 6.71
C GLY A 185 -17.40 18.75 6.65
#